data_AF-A0A419L050-F1
#
_entry.id   AF-A0A419L050-F1
#
_cell.length_a   1.000
_cell.length_b   1.000
_cell.length_c   1.000
_cell.angle_alpha   90.00
_cell.angle_beta   90.00
_cell.angle_gamma   90.00
#
_symmetry.space_group_name_H-M   'P 1'
#
loop_
_entity.id
_entity.type
_entity.pdbx_description
1 polymer ?
#
loop_
_entity_poly.entity_id
_entity_poly.type
_entity_poly.pdbx_seq_one_letter_code
_entity_poly.pdbx_strand_id
1 'polypeptide(L)'
;MISCRCVMRGFGKGVLEFSGEILTFYAIKGLIRKKRITVKRLSLSEIIDVKSSASELVVFWKRQDIVEDVFIADEGQRKDLNRLSAALGKALREYKWREREKAEMEERRREEIRKKIESYRERIAQTFANVTKIIDLLFEVLKSLESRTKWNIAEECVERSMSIAKALQRNVPALSLDFTKLSLAVRGRYRKETIDESYNILSHLYNQLVNTSLIERDEEIRDLHLNLPDLKDLITAYYILNDILLGLIVEDEDVQREIDYFLELVQKIEVDRRLNLEIGEIRELANKILVRNEKENVIANLKNLLLATISQDSNSSMIDLLEGASF
;
A
#
# COMPACT_ATOMS: atom_id res chain seq x y z
N MET A 1 -2.51 15.06 45.83
CA MET A 1 -1.14 15.56 46.13
C MET A 1 -0.67 14.92 47.42
N ILE A 2 0.52 14.31 47.43
CA ILE A 2 1.15 13.68 48.61
C ILE A 2 2.52 14.31 48.79
N SER A 3 2.91 14.61 50.03
CA SER A 3 4.20 15.24 50.33
C SER A 3 4.88 14.61 51.53
N CYS A 4 6.21 14.66 51.58
CA CYS A 4 7.03 14.14 52.66
C CYS A 4 8.24 15.04 52.87
N ARG A 5 8.59 15.36 54.13
CA ARG A 5 9.86 16.03 54.42
C ARG A 5 10.99 15.00 54.43
N CYS A 6 12.03 15.27 53.67
CA CYS A 6 13.14 14.35 53.49
C CYS A 6 14.44 15.08 53.16
N VAL A 7 15.53 14.35 53.24
CA VAL A 7 16.86 14.75 52.77
C VAL A 7 17.11 14.11 51.43
N MET A 8 17.34 14.91 50.39
CA MET A 8 17.85 14.41 49.12
C MET A 8 19.39 14.38 49.18
N ARG A 9 19.98 13.22 48.89
CA ARG A 9 21.44 13.05 48.90
C ARG A 9 22.08 14.05 47.90
N GLY A 10 23.07 14.81 48.37
CA GLY A 10 23.74 15.86 47.57
C GLY A 10 23.04 17.22 47.52
N PHE A 11 21.79 17.35 47.99
CA PHE A 11 21.02 18.61 47.90
C PHE A 11 20.45 19.10 49.23
N GLY A 12 20.40 18.25 50.26
CA GLY A 12 20.03 18.62 51.63
C GLY A 12 18.54 18.47 51.95
N LYS A 13 18.09 19.14 53.02
CA LYS A 13 16.72 19.03 53.55
C LYS A 13 15.70 19.74 52.66
N GLY A 14 14.54 19.11 52.47
CA GLY A 14 13.48 19.63 51.64
C GLY A 14 12.15 18.91 51.79
N VAL A 15 11.27 19.16 50.82
CA VAL A 15 9.96 18.51 50.70
C VAL A 15 9.89 17.82 49.35
N LEU A 16 9.66 16.52 49.36
CA LEU A 16 9.32 15.74 48.18
C LEU A 16 7.81 15.74 48.02
N GLU A 17 7.31 16.15 46.86
CA GLU A 17 5.90 16.23 46.54
C GLU A 17 5.61 15.43 45.28
N PHE A 18 4.57 14.59 45.32
CA PHE A 18 4.02 13.90 44.17
C PHE A 18 2.60 14.39 43.90
N SER A 19 2.38 14.96 42.71
CA SER A 19 1.09 15.51 42.31
C SER A 19 0.87 15.34 40.81
N GLY A 20 -0.33 14.89 40.43
CA GLY A 20 -0.64 14.52 39.04
C GLY A 20 0.29 13.40 38.58
N GLU A 21 1.20 13.72 37.67
CA GLU A 21 2.20 12.82 37.11
C GLU A 21 3.63 13.35 37.28
N ILE A 22 3.84 14.24 38.26
CA ILE A 22 5.10 14.94 38.47
C ILE A 22 5.59 14.73 39.90
N LEU A 23 6.83 14.27 40.02
CA LEU A 23 7.58 14.22 41.27
C LEU A 23 8.46 15.47 41.36
N THR A 24 8.25 16.29 42.39
CA THR A 24 8.99 17.54 42.59
C THR A 24 9.66 17.54 43.96
N PHE A 25 10.96 17.86 44.01
CA PHE A 25 11.68 18.08 45.25
C PHE A 25 12.01 19.56 45.42
N TYR A 26 11.59 20.11 46.56
CA TYR A 26 11.87 21.49 46.97
C TYR A 26 12.89 21.50 48.10
N ALA A 27 14.09 22.01 47.86
CA ALA A 27 15.04 22.23 48.93
C ALA A 27 14.65 23.48 49.74
N ILE A 28 14.84 23.42 51.06
CA ILE A 28 14.62 24.56 51.95
C ILE A 28 15.96 25.28 52.15
N LYS A 29 16.08 26.51 51.66
CA LYS A 29 17.30 27.34 51.82
C LYS A 29 16.99 28.64 52.58
N GLY A 30 18.00 29.17 53.28
CA GLY A 30 17.95 30.45 54.01
C GLY A 30 18.00 30.29 55.53
N LEU A 31 18.83 31.11 56.19
CA LEU A 31 19.07 31.11 57.64
C LEU A 31 17.97 31.83 58.43
N ILE A 32 17.55 33.03 57.96
CA ILE A 32 16.60 33.89 58.67
C ILE A 32 15.18 33.77 58.08
N ARG A 33 15.07 33.73 56.74
CA ARG A 33 13.80 33.51 56.04
C ARG A 33 13.93 32.30 55.11
N LYS A 34 13.34 31.17 55.52
CA LYS A 34 13.35 29.94 54.74
C LYS A 34 12.53 30.11 53.46
N LYS A 35 13.14 29.84 52.30
CA LYS A 35 12.47 29.78 50.98
C LYS A 35 12.54 28.37 50.42
N ARG A 36 11.47 27.93 49.76
CA ARG A 36 11.43 26.69 48.99
C ARG A 36 11.95 26.96 47.58
N ILE A 37 12.90 26.16 47.11
CA ILE A 37 13.45 26.25 45.77
C ILE A 37 13.29 24.88 45.12
N THR A 38 12.71 24.83 43.91
CA THR A 38 12.61 23.60 43.13
C THR A 38 14.01 23.17 42.71
N VAL A 39 14.44 22.00 43.20
CA VAL A 39 15.74 21.40 42.87
C VAL A 39 15.58 20.27 41.86
N LYS A 40 14.47 19.54 41.95
CA LYS A 40 14.16 18.47 41.00
C LYS A 40 12.70 18.51 40.62
N ARG A 41 12.41 18.26 39.34
CA ARG A 41 11.08 18.02 38.81
C ARG A 41 11.20 16.91 37.76
N LEU A 42 10.51 15.79 37.96
CA LEU A 42 10.51 14.64 37.07
C LEU A 42 9.07 14.28 36.70
N SER A 43 8.78 14.11 35.41
CA SER A 43 7.54 13.47 34.98
C SER A 43 7.63 11.94 35.09
N LEU A 44 6.49 11.26 35.17
CA LEU A 44 6.46 9.79 35.14
C LEU A 44 7.16 9.18 33.92
N SER A 45 7.14 9.88 32.77
CA SER A 45 7.84 9.46 31.54
C SER A 45 9.36 9.44 31.66
N GLU A 46 9.94 10.22 32.57
CA GLU A 46 11.39 10.26 32.81
C GLU A 46 11.85 9.20 33.82
N ILE A 47 10.94 8.70 34.67
CA ILE A 47 11.24 7.75 35.74
C ILE A 47 11.27 6.32 35.18
N ILE A 48 12.42 5.66 35.34
CA ILE A 48 12.64 4.28 34.92
C ILE A 48 12.14 3.32 36.00
N ASP A 49 12.52 3.54 37.25
CA ASP A 49 12.19 2.64 38.36
C ASP A 49 12.19 3.38 39.70
N VAL A 50 11.49 2.83 40.68
CA VAL A 50 11.39 3.36 42.03
C VAL A 50 11.55 2.21 43.01
N LYS A 51 12.60 2.28 43.84
CA LYS A 51 12.84 1.33 44.93
C LYS A 51 12.64 2.03 46.26
N SER A 52 11.97 1.38 47.20
CA SER A 52 11.77 1.93 48.53
C SER A 52 12.15 0.97 49.63
N SER A 53 12.66 1.55 50.71
CA SER A 53 12.92 0.91 51.99
C SER A 53 12.16 1.67 53.09
N ALA A 54 12.26 1.20 54.35
CA ALA A 54 11.51 1.80 55.46
C ALA A 54 11.82 3.28 55.74
N SER A 55 12.95 3.80 55.25
CA SER A 55 13.37 5.20 55.45
C SER A 55 13.90 5.87 54.19
N GLU A 56 14.01 5.15 53.07
CA GLU A 56 14.61 5.68 51.85
C GLU A 56 13.72 5.38 50.62
N LEU A 57 13.73 6.33 49.69
CA LEU A 57 13.15 6.21 48.37
C LEU A 57 14.24 6.50 47.35
N VAL A 58 14.49 5.54 46.47
CA VAL A 58 15.47 5.63 45.38
C VAL A 58 14.69 5.73 44.07
N VAL A 59 14.94 6.79 43.31
CA VAL A 59 14.30 7.04 42.01
C VAL A 59 15.36 6.98 40.93
N PHE A 60 15.20 6.02 40.01
CA PHE A 60 16.01 5.90 38.81
C PHE A 60 15.30 6.61 37.67
N TRP A 61 15.96 7.53 36.98
CA TRP A 61 15.37 8.29 35.89
C TRP A 61 16.38 8.51 34.76
N LYS A 62 15.87 8.73 33.55
CA LYS A 62 16.68 8.81 32.34
C LYS A 62 16.92 10.27 31.94
N ARG A 63 18.19 10.62 31.70
CA ARG A 63 18.58 11.82 30.95
C ARG A 63 19.36 11.40 29.69
N GLN A 64 20.66 11.69 29.63
CA GLN A 64 21.56 11.05 28.67
C GLN A 64 21.98 9.66 29.17
N ASP A 65 22.25 9.54 30.47
CA ASP A 65 22.48 8.27 31.19
C ASP A 65 21.39 8.02 32.25
N ILE A 66 21.44 6.85 32.89
CA ILE A 66 20.60 6.50 34.05
C ILE A 66 21.14 7.23 35.28
N VAL A 67 20.30 8.02 35.92
CA VAL A 67 20.64 8.77 37.14
C VAL A 67 19.83 8.24 38.32
N GLU A 68 20.47 8.17 39.48
CA GLU A 68 19.89 7.73 40.74
C GLU A 68 19.75 8.92 41.70
N ASP A 69 18.54 9.15 42.21
CA ASP A 69 18.28 10.10 43.29
C ASP A 69 17.75 9.39 44.53
N VAL A 70 18.38 9.64 45.68
CA VAL A 70 18.03 9.02 46.97
C VAL A 70 17.42 10.07 47.90
N PHE A 71 16.23 9.78 48.40
CA PHE A 71 15.46 10.60 49.34
C PHE A 71 15.31 9.85 50.66
N ILE A 72 15.75 10.44 51.76
CA ILE A 72 15.76 9.85 53.11
C ILE A 72 14.75 10.59 54.00
N ALA A 73 13.77 9.91 54.57
CA ALA A 73 12.73 10.53 55.39
C ALA A 73 13.30 11.20 56.65
N ASP A 74 12.78 12.38 57.00
CA ASP A 74 13.02 12.99 58.32
C ASP A 74 12.40 12.15 59.45
N GLU A 75 12.83 12.39 60.70
CA GLU A 75 12.23 11.75 61.88
C GLU A 75 10.71 11.97 61.92
N GLY A 76 9.95 10.88 62.10
CA GLY A 76 8.49 10.89 62.09
C GLY A 76 7.83 10.92 60.70
N GLN A 77 8.59 11.07 59.60
CA GLN A 77 8.05 11.17 58.23
C GLN A 77 8.10 9.87 57.42
N ARG A 78 8.56 8.76 58.03
CA ARG A 78 8.64 7.43 57.37
C ARG A 78 7.30 6.97 56.79
N LYS A 79 6.20 7.19 57.51
CA LYS A 79 4.84 6.84 57.04
C LYS A 79 4.44 7.64 55.80
N ASP A 80 4.79 8.92 55.75
CA ASP A 80 4.49 9.80 54.62
C ASP A 80 5.35 9.47 53.40
N LEU A 81 6.63 9.12 53.60
CA LEU A 81 7.50 8.63 52.53
C LEU A 81 6.97 7.31 51.94
N ASN A 82 6.53 6.38 52.78
CA ASN A 82 5.96 5.11 52.32
C ASN A 82 4.67 5.33 51.52
N ARG A 83 3.79 6.23 51.97
CA ARG A 83 2.58 6.60 51.22
C ARG A 83 2.91 7.23 49.87
N LEU A 84 3.89 8.13 49.83
CA LEU A 84 4.35 8.77 48.60
C LEU A 84 4.96 7.74 47.64
N SER A 85 5.84 6.87 48.14
CA SER A 85 6.44 5.78 47.37
C SER A 85 5.39 4.84 46.78
N ALA A 86 4.41 4.42 47.58
CA ALA A 86 3.32 3.56 47.12
C ALA A 86 2.48 4.24 46.04
N ALA A 87 2.16 5.53 46.21
CA ALA A 87 1.41 6.30 45.23
C ALA A 87 2.20 6.50 43.92
N LEU A 88 3.48 6.85 44.01
CA LEU A 88 4.38 6.98 42.87
C LEU A 88 4.54 5.65 42.13
N GLY A 89 4.77 4.55 42.85
CA GLY A 89 4.89 3.22 42.26
C GLY A 89 3.61 2.74 41.59
N LYS A 90 2.43 3.05 42.17
CA LYS A 90 1.14 2.78 41.53
C LYS A 90 0.98 3.59 40.24
N ALA A 91 1.21 4.90 40.29
CA ALA A 91 1.09 5.78 39.14
C ALA A 91 2.08 5.41 38.01
N LEU A 92 3.31 5.01 38.35
CA LEU A 92 4.30 4.56 37.37
C LEU A 92 3.88 3.26 36.69
N ARG A 93 3.28 2.31 37.41
CA ARG A 93 2.73 1.07 36.81
C ARG A 93 1.58 1.38 35.87
N GLU A 94 0.64 2.22 36.28
CA GLU A 94 -0.50 2.64 35.45
C GLU A 94 -0.05 3.42 34.20
N TYR A 95 0.97 4.27 34.33
CA TYR A 95 1.58 4.95 33.19
C TYR A 95 2.23 3.96 32.21
N LYS A 96 3.09 3.07 32.70
CA LYS A 96 3.73 2.05 31.85
C LYS A 96 2.72 1.12 31.18
N TRP A 97 1.63 0.77 31.86
CA TRP A 97 0.54 0.00 31.27
C TRP A 97 -0.14 0.76 30.13
N ARG A 98 -0.56 2.02 30.36
CA ARG A 98 -1.19 2.86 29.32
C ARG A 98 -0.29 3.07 28.10
N GLU A 99 1.01 3.26 28.30
CA GLU A 99 1.94 3.42 27.18
C GLU A 99 2.14 2.13 26.38
N ARG A 100 2.14 0.97 27.05
CA ARG A 100 2.15 -0.34 26.37
C ARG A 100 0.89 -0.56 25.56
N GLU A 101 -0.29 -0.29 26.14
CA GLU A 101 -1.57 -0.40 25.42
C GLU A 101 -1.61 0.54 24.21
N LYS A 102 -1.14 1.79 24.34
CA LYS A 102 -1.06 2.72 23.20
C LYS A 102 -0.12 2.20 22.11
N ALA A 103 1.05 1.67 22.49
CA ALA A 103 2.01 1.13 21.53
C ALA A 103 1.43 -0.10 20.79
N GLU A 104 0.74 -0.98 21.51
CA GLU A 104 0.09 -2.16 20.92
C GLU A 104 -1.07 -1.75 19.99
N MET A 105 -1.88 -0.76 20.38
CA MET A 105 -2.96 -0.24 19.53
C MET A 105 -2.41 0.42 18.26
N GLU A 106 -1.32 1.17 18.37
CA GLU A 106 -0.63 1.79 17.23
C GLU A 106 -0.02 0.73 16.30
N GLU A 107 0.58 -0.33 16.84
CA GLU A 107 1.10 -1.45 16.06
C GLU A 107 -0.02 -2.20 15.32
N ARG A 108 -1.15 -2.48 15.99
CA ARG A 108 -2.34 -3.06 15.35
C ARG A 108 -2.87 -2.18 14.22
N ARG A 109 -2.96 -0.87 14.43
CA ARG A 109 -3.39 0.08 13.39
C ARG A 109 -2.47 0.06 12.18
N ARG A 110 -1.15 0.01 12.39
CA ARG A 110 -0.17 -0.08 11.30
C ARG A 110 -0.30 -1.39 10.52
N GLU A 111 -0.52 -2.50 11.22
CA GLU A 111 -0.72 -3.81 10.60
C GLU A 111 -2.04 -3.87 9.81
N GLU A 112 -3.12 -3.27 10.32
CA GLU A 112 -4.39 -3.15 9.60
C GLU A 112 -4.24 -2.32 8.32
N ILE A 113 -3.55 -1.18 8.39
CA ILE A 113 -3.23 -0.36 7.22
C ILE A 113 -2.40 -1.20 6.24
N ARG A 114 -1.35 -1.88 6.69
CA ARG A 114 -0.53 -2.73 5.83
C ARG A 114 -1.35 -3.80 5.09
N LYS A 115 -2.27 -4.48 5.77
CA LYS A 115 -3.16 -5.48 5.17
C LYS A 115 -4.12 -4.87 4.15
N LYS A 116 -4.67 -3.69 4.43
CA LYS A 116 -5.51 -2.95 3.47
C LYS A 116 -4.73 -2.61 2.20
N ILE A 117 -3.47 -2.17 2.35
CA ILE A 117 -2.58 -1.83 1.24
C ILE A 117 -2.30 -3.05 0.38
N GLU A 118 -1.96 -4.18 1.00
CA GLU A 118 -1.67 -5.42 0.28
C GLU A 118 -2.90 -5.90 -0.50
N SER A 119 -4.07 -5.95 0.16
CA SER A 119 -5.32 -6.34 -0.49
C SER A 119 -5.70 -5.40 -1.64
N TYR A 120 -5.41 -4.10 -1.51
CA TYR A 120 -5.63 -3.12 -2.58
C TYR A 120 -4.75 -3.40 -3.80
N ARG A 121 -3.46 -3.69 -3.58
CA ARG A 121 -2.50 -4.02 -4.64
C ARG A 121 -2.89 -5.30 -5.38
N GLU A 122 -3.24 -6.35 -4.64
CA GLU A 122 -3.74 -7.61 -5.23
C GLU A 122 -4.97 -7.38 -6.11
N ARG A 123 -5.93 -6.58 -5.64
CA ARG A 123 -7.14 -6.26 -6.40
C ARG A 123 -6.82 -5.48 -7.68
N ILE A 124 -5.88 -4.54 -7.62
CA ILE A 124 -5.38 -3.82 -8.81
C ILE A 124 -4.74 -4.79 -9.81
N ALA A 125 -3.82 -5.63 -9.34
CA ALA A 125 -3.11 -6.57 -10.20
C ALA A 125 -4.07 -7.54 -10.89
N GLN A 126 -5.05 -8.07 -10.14
CA GLN A 126 -6.08 -8.93 -10.68
C GLN A 126 -6.99 -8.21 -11.69
N THR A 127 -7.30 -6.94 -11.44
CA THR A 127 -8.09 -6.11 -12.38
C THR A 127 -7.33 -5.96 -13.68
N PHE A 128 -6.06 -5.58 -13.64
CA PHE A 128 -5.21 -5.45 -14.83
C PHE A 128 -5.11 -6.76 -15.61
N ALA A 129 -4.81 -7.87 -14.92
CA ALA A 129 -4.69 -9.18 -15.54
C ALA A 129 -5.99 -9.64 -16.22
N ASN A 130 -7.15 -9.34 -15.63
CA ASN A 130 -8.44 -9.67 -16.24
C ASN A 130 -8.75 -8.79 -17.46
N VAL A 131 -8.45 -7.50 -17.38
CA VAL A 131 -8.65 -6.55 -18.49
C VAL A 131 -7.79 -6.94 -19.69
N THR A 132 -6.49 -7.16 -19.49
CA THR A 132 -5.55 -7.54 -20.56
C THR A 132 -5.96 -8.85 -21.23
N LYS A 133 -6.43 -9.84 -20.47
CA LYS A 133 -6.99 -11.09 -21.03
C LYS A 133 -8.24 -10.85 -21.89
N ILE A 134 -9.15 -9.98 -21.46
CA ILE A 134 -10.33 -9.63 -22.27
C ILE A 134 -9.90 -8.96 -23.57
N ILE A 135 -8.93 -8.04 -23.52
CA ILE A 135 -8.36 -7.39 -24.71
C ILE A 135 -7.79 -8.45 -25.66
N ASP A 136 -6.91 -9.32 -25.19
CA ASP A 136 -6.29 -10.36 -26.03
C ASP A 136 -7.35 -11.27 -26.69
N LEU A 137 -8.37 -11.71 -25.93
CA LEU A 137 -9.43 -12.56 -26.46
C LEU A 137 -10.30 -11.85 -27.50
N LEU A 138 -10.62 -10.56 -27.32
CA LEU A 138 -11.37 -9.78 -28.30
C LEU A 138 -10.57 -9.52 -29.56
N PHE A 139 -9.26 -9.26 -29.45
CA PHE A 139 -8.39 -9.19 -30.63
C PHE A 139 -8.20 -10.54 -31.31
N GLU A 140 -8.22 -11.66 -30.57
CA GLU A 140 -8.25 -13.00 -31.17
C GLU A 140 -9.55 -13.25 -31.94
N VAL A 141 -10.69 -12.77 -31.43
CA VAL A 141 -11.95 -12.75 -32.20
C VAL A 141 -11.74 -12.01 -33.51
N LEU A 142 -11.21 -10.77 -33.49
CA LEU A 142 -10.96 -9.98 -34.71
C LEU A 142 -10.03 -10.71 -35.69
N LYS A 143 -8.87 -11.19 -35.25
CA LYS A 143 -7.92 -11.94 -36.08
C LYS A 143 -8.54 -13.20 -36.70
N SER A 144 -9.43 -13.89 -35.97
CA SER A 144 -10.12 -15.07 -36.48
C SER A 144 -11.02 -14.79 -37.69
N LEU A 145 -11.38 -13.51 -37.92
CA LEU A 145 -12.25 -13.08 -39.00
C LEU A 145 -11.50 -12.62 -40.26
N GLU A 146 -10.22 -12.26 -40.17
CA GLU A 146 -9.48 -11.59 -41.25
C GLU A 146 -9.26 -12.44 -42.50
N SER A 147 -9.04 -13.75 -42.35
CA SER A 147 -8.83 -14.67 -43.49
C SER A 147 -9.97 -15.68 -43.67
N ARG A 148 -9.68 -16.99 -43.78
CA ARG A 148 -10.72 -18.02 -43.70
C ARG A 148 -11.30 -17.98 -42.30
N THR A 149 -12.51 -17.43 -42.18
CA THR A 149 -13.13 -17.16 -40.89
C THR A 149 -13.19 -18.40 -40.00
N LYS A 150 -12.51 -18.34 -38.85
CA LYS A 150 -12.40 -19.44 -37.89
C LYS A 150 -13.45 -19.26 -36.78
N TRP A 151 -14.72 -19.43 -37.12
CA TRP A 151 -15.86 -19.20 -36.21
C TRP A 151 -15.74 -19.94 -34.87
N ASN A 152 -15.19 -21.16 -34.85
CA ASN A 152 -15.00 -21.93 -33.62
C ASN A 152 -14.04 -21.22 -32.64
N ILE A 153 -12.98 -20.58 -33.17
CA ILE A 153 -12.03 -19.81 -32.35
C ILE A 153 -12.72 -18.55 -31.82
N ALA A 154 -13.48 -17.85 -32.66
CA ALA A 154 -14.26 -16.68 -32.25
C ALA A 154 -15.22 -17.02 -31.11
N GLU A 155 -15.96 -18.13 -31.23
CA GLU A 155 -16.93 -18.57 -30.22
C GLU A 155 -16.25 -18.92 -28.89
N GLU A 156 -15.16 -19.70 -28.92
CA GLU A 156 -14.37 -20.03 -27.74
C GLU A 156 -13.81 -18.76 -27.05
N CYS A 157 -13.31 -17.80 -27.82
CA CYS A 157 -12.78 -16.56 -27.28
C CYS A 157 -13.87 -15.68 -26.65
N VAL A 158 -15.06 -15.60 -27.24
CA VAL A 158 -16.21 -14.89 -26.64
C VAL A 158 -16.64 -15.56 -25.33
N GLU A 159 -16.75 -16.88 -25.30
CA GLU A 159 -17.14 -17.60 -24.07
C GLU A 159 -16.14 -17.39 -22.93
N ARG A 160 -14.83 -17.46 -23.23
CA ARG A 160 -13.78 -17.16 -22.25
C ARG A 160 -13.84 -15.71 -21.79
N SER A 161 -14.05 -14.76 -22.71
CA SER A 161 -14.17 -13.34 -22.38
C SER A 161 -15.34 -13.08 -21.43
N MET A 162 -16.49 -13.72 -21.67
CA MET A 162 -17.66 -13.63 -20.79
C MET A 162 -17.38 -14.15 -19.38
N SER A 163 -16.64 -15.26 -19.26
CA SER A 163 -16.25 -15.82 -17.96
C SER A 163 -15.36 -14.85 -17.16
N ILE A 164 -14.34 -14.28 -17.83
CA ILE A 164 -13.43 -13.32 -17.22
C ILE A 164 -14.15 -12.01 -16.88
N ALA A 165 -15.02 -11.52 -17.77
CA ALA A 165 -15.82 -10.32 -17.53
C ALA A 165 -16.73 -10.46 -16.29
N LYS A 166 -17.33 -11.64 -16.06
CA LYS A 166 -18.09 -11.92 -14.83
C LYS A 166 -17.22 -11.86 -13.58
N ALA A 167 -15.99 -12.38 -13.65
CA ALA A 167 -15.05 -12.29 -12.52
C ALA A 167 -14.61 -10.83 -12.27
N LEU A 168 -14.32 -10.09 -13.33
CA LEU A 168 -13.99 -8.66 -13.28
C LEU A 168 -15.13 -7.83 -12.67
N GLN A 169 -16.38 -8.07 -13.08
CA GLN A 169 -17.58 -7.42 -12.56
C GLN A 169 -17.81 -7.67 -11.06
N ARG A 170 -17.42 -8.84 -10.54
CA ARG A 170 -17.52 -9.10 -9.09
C ARG A 170 -16.54 -8.24 -8.29
N ASN A 171 -15.34 -8.04 -8.82
CA ASN A 171 -14.28 -7.27 -8.17
C ASN A 171 -14.43 -5.75 -8.40
N VAL A 172 -15.00 -5.38 -9.54
CA VAL A 172 -15.24 -4.00 -9.96
C VAL A 172 -16.68 -3.91 -10.50
N PRO A 173 -17.69 -3.77 -9.63
CA PRO A 173 -19.10 -3.73 -10.06
C PRO A 173 -19.44 -2.58 -11.00
N ALA A 174 -18.62 -1.53 -11.02
CA ALA A 174 -18.80 -0.38 -11.91
C ALA A 174 -18.39 -0.69 -13.36
N LEU A 175 -17.56 -1.71 -13.61
CA LEU A 175 -17.25 -2.20 -14.95
C LEU A 175 -18.38 -3.12 -15.40
N SER A 176 -19.23 -2.69 -16.32
CA SER A 176 -20.34 -3.48 -16.85
C SER A 176 -20.12 -3.71 -18.34
N LEU A 177 -19.70 -4.92 -18.70
CA LEU A 177 -19.47 -5.35 -20.07
C LEU A 177 -20.58 -6.31 -20.48
N ASP A 178 -21.30 -5.97 -21.56
CA ASP A 178 -22.35 -6.80 -22.14
C ASP A 178 -21.86 -7.46 -23.42
N PHE A 179 -21.74 -8.78 -23.39
CA PHE A 179 -21.31 -9.61 -24.52
C PHE A 179 -22.48 -10.22 -25.30
N THR A 180 -23.73 -9.91 -24.93
CA THR A 180 -24.92 -10.57 -25.49
C THR A 180 -24.98 -10.40 -27.01
N LYS A 181 -24.79 -9.18 -27.52
CA LYS A 181 -24.82 -8.91 -28.95
C LYS A 181 -23.67 -9.58 -29.69
N LEU A 182 -22.45 -9.51 -29.13
CA LEU A 182 -21.28 -10.17 -29.72
C LEU A 182 -21.49 -11.70 -29.79
N SER A 183 -22.00 -12.32 -28.73
CA SER A 183 -22.30 -13.75 -28.70
C SER A 183 -23.33 -14.16 -29.76
N LEU A 184 -24.39 -13.36 -29.94
CA LEU A 184 -25.37 -13.59 -31.00
C LEU A 184 -24.77 -13.40 -32.40
N ALA A 185 -23.93 -12.39 -32.59
CA ALA A 185 -23.25 -12.12 -33.85
C ALA A 185 -22.32 -13.29 -34.27
N VAL A 186 -21.50 -13.79 -33.34
CA VAL A 186 -20.61 -14.93 -33.57
C VAL A 186 -21.39 -16.20 -33.88
N ARG A 187 -22.43 -16.53 -33.10
CA ARG A 187 -23.27 -17.72 -33.34
C ARG A 187 -24.03 -17.64 -34.66
N GLY A 188 -24.52 -16.45 -35.01
CA GLY A 188 -25.16 -16.17 -36.28
C GLY A 188 -24.19 -16.07 -37.46
N ARG A 189 -22.88 -16.11 -37.20
CA ARG A 189 -21.80 -15.97 -38.19
C ARG A 189 -21.87 -14.66 -38.98
N TYR A 190 -22.27 -13.60 -38.29
CA TYR A 190 -22.41 -12.26 -38.86
C TYR A 190 -21.09 -11.50 -38.72
N ARG A 191 -20.25 -11.54 -39.78
CA ARG A 191 -18.87 -11.02 -39.74
C ARG A 191 -18.82 -9.54 -39.34
N LYS A 192 -19.60 -8.68 -39.99
CA LYS A 192 -19.55 -7.23 -39.74
C LYS A 192 -19.99 -6.90 -38.32
N GLU A 193 -21.09 -7.49 -37.88
CA GLU A 193 -21.66 -7.33 -36.56
C GLU A 193 -20.71 -7.85 -35.47
N THR A 194 -19.97 -8.93 -35.76
CA THR A 194 -18.95 -9.45 -34.83
C THR A 194 -17.80 -8.45 -34.68
N ILE A 195 -17.33 -7.86 -35.78
CA ILE A 195 -16.28 -6.83 -35.75
C ILE A 195 -16.76 -5.60 -34.98
N ASP A 196 -17.92 -5.05 -35.36
CA ASP A 196 -18.49 -3.84 -34.77
C ASP A 196 -18.71 -4.02 -33.26
N GLU A 197 -19.29 -5.16 -32.83
CA GLU A 197 -19.53 -5.41 -31.42
C GLU A 197 -18.25 -5.74 -30.62
N SER A 198 -17.22 -6.32 -31.26
CA SER A 198 -15.92 -6.51 -30.61
C SER A 198 -15.26 -5.18 -30.29
N TYR A 199 -15.25 -4.24 -31.25
CA TYR A 199 -14.74 -2.89 -31.03
C TYR A 199 -15.60 -2.09 -30.05
N ASN A 200 -16.93 -2.26 -30.06
CA ASN A 200 -17.80 -1.63 -29.07
C ASN A 200 -17.43 -2.04 -27.64
N ILE A 201 -17.19 -3.34 -27.40
CA ILE A 201 -16.80 -3.84 -26.08
C ILE A 201 -15.42 -3.32 -25.68
N LEU A 202 -14.43 -3.35 -26.59
CA LEU A 202 -13.09 -2.80 -26.36
C LEU A 202 -13.13 -1.30 -26.01
N SER A 203 -13.91 -0.53 -26.77
CA SER A 203 -14.12 0.90 -26.54
C SER A 203 -14.84 1.15 -25.21
N HIS A 204 -15.85 0.36 -24.88
CA HIS A 204 -16.56 0.48 -23.61
C HIS A 204 -15.65 0.16 -22.42
N LEU A 205 -14.85 -0.90 -22.53
CA LEU A 205 -13.85 -1.29 -21.55
C LEU A 205 -12.84 -0.16 -21.31
N TYR A 206 -12.26 0.38 -22.37
CA TYR A 206 -11.35 1.52 -22.29
C TYR A 206 -12.03 2.73 -21.63
N ASN A 207 -13.19 3.15 -22.12
CA ASN A 207 -13.91 4.31 -21.59
C ASN A 207 -14.29 4.13 -20.12
N GLN A 208 -14.69 2.94 -19.69
CA GLN A 208 -14.95 2.70 -18.28
C GLN A 208 -13.66 2.72 -17.47
N LEU A 209 -12.56 2.12 -17.92
CA LEU A 209 -11.30 2.20 -17.18
C LEU A 209 -10.74 3.63 -17.07
N VAL A 210 -10.98 4.45 -18.10
CA VAL A 210 -10.58 5.86 -18.13
C VAL A 210 -11.50 6.75 -17.27
N ASN A 211 -12.80 6.49 -17.27
CA ASN A 211 -13.81 7.37 -16.65
C ASN A 211 -14.33 6.87 -15.29
N THR A 212 -14.04 5.62 -14.91
CA THR A 212 -14.57 5.05 -13.66
C THR A 212 -13.74 5.49 -12.48
N SER A 213 -14.47 5.88 -11.43
CA SER A 213 -14.06 6.11 -10.05
C SER A 213 -13.51 4.84 -9.37
N LEU A 214 -12.54 4.19 -9.99
CA LEU A 214 -11.75 3.17 -9.32
C LEU A 214 -10.84 3.80 -8.26
N ILE A 215 -10.67 5.13 -8.30
CA ILE A 215 -9.92 5.93 -7.32
C ILE A 215 -10.40 5.53 -5.93
N GLU A 216 -9.49 4.95 -5.16
CA GLU A 216 -9.76 4.57 -3.77
C GLU A 216 -10.20 5.81 -3.00
N ARG A 217 -11.31 5.68 -2.26
CA ARG A 217 -11.87 6.81 -1.50
C ARG A 217 -11.24 6.91 -0.11
N ASP A 218 -10.52 5.87 0.32
CA ASP A 218 -9.75 5.86 1.55
C ASP A 218 -8.52 6.77 1.39
N GLU A 219 -8.54 7.92 2.06
CA GLU A 219 -7.43 8.89 2.04
C GLU A 219 -6.10 8.27 2.48
N GLU A 220 -6.12 7.27 3.37
CA GLU A 220 -4.91 6.55 3.81
C GLU A 220 -4.29 5.70 2.69
N ILE A 221 -5.06 5.33 1.65
CA ILE A 221 -4.60 4.56 0.49
C ILE A 221 -4.29 5.47 -0.71
N ARG A 222 -4.94 6.64 -0.82
CA ARG A 222 -4.73 7.59 -1.94
C ARG A 222 -3.29 8.07 -2.08
N ASP A 223 -2.53 8.09 -0.99
CA ASP A 223 -1.13 8.51 -0.98
C ASP A 223 -0.15 7.39 -1.43
N LEU A 224 -0.63 6.19 -1.75
CA LEU A 224 0.21 5.08 -2.21
C LEU A 224 0.50 5.15 -3.71
N HIS A 225 1.73 4.76 -4.06
CA HIS A 225 2.32 4.93 -5.39
C HIS A 225 1.66 4.16 -6.55
N LEU A 226 0.77 3.21 -6.31
CA LEU A 226 0.04 2.48 -7.36
C LEU A 226 -1.40 2.98 -7.40
N ASN A 227 -1.72 3.87 -8.35
CA ASN A 227 -3.07 4.33 -8.57
C ASN A 227 -3.59 3.94 -9.96
N LEU A 228 -4.90 4.14 -10.18
CA LEU A 228 -5.54 3.77 -11.43
C LEU A 228 -5.21 4.62 -12.66
N PRO A 229 -4.87 5.90 -12.52
CA PRO A 229 -4.22 6.62 -13.61
C PRO A 229 -3.01 5.87 -14.20
N ASP A 230 -2.21 5.21 -13.36
CA ASP A 230 -1.06 4.41 -13.83
C ASP A 230 -1.50 3.15 -14.61
N LEU A 231 -2.59 2.50 -14.16
CA LEU A 231 -3.20 1.37 -14.88
C LEU A 231 -3.77 1.77 -16.24
N LYS A 232 -4.32 2.99 -16.37
CA LYS A 232 -4.88 3.45 -17.63
C LYS A 232 -3.81 3.46 -18.73
N ASP A 233 -2.69 4.11 -18.48
CA ASP A 233 -1.63 4.23 -19.48
C ASP A 233 -1.04 2.85 -19.81
N LEU A 234 -0.86 1.96 -18.81
CA LEU A 234 -0.45 0.57 -19.05
C LEU A 234 -1.46 -0.24 -19.89
N ILE A 235 -2.75 -0.16 -19.59
CA ILE A 235 -3.80 -0.86 -20.34
C ILE A 235 -3.87 -0.32 -21.77
N THR A 236 -3.69 0.99 -21.93
CA THR A 236 -3.66 1.64 -23.24
C THR A 236 -2.45 1.15 -24.04
N ALA A 237 -1.27 1.07 -23.42
CA ALA A 237 -0.07 0.52 -24.06
C ALA A 237 -0.28 -0.94 -24.49
N TYR A 238 -0.91 -1.75 -23.63
CA TYR A 238 -1.24 -3.15 -23.93
C TYR A 238 -2.27 -3.30 -25.06
N TYR A 239 -3.25 -2.39 -25.13
CA TYR A 239 -4.22 -2.32 -26.21
C TYR A 239 -3.54 -2.00 -27.54
N ILE A 240 -2.68 -0.98 -27.58
CA ILE A 240 -1.95 -0.58 -28.80
C ILE A 240 -1.09 -1.74 -29.32
N LEU A 241 -0.44 -2.52 -28.45
CA LEU A 241 0.32 -3.70 -28.86
C LEU A 241 -0.54 -4.77 -29.55
N ASN A 242 -1.80 -4.92 -29.14
CA ASN A 242 -2.74 -5.80 -29.83
C ASN A 242 -3.19 -5.23 -31.17
N ASP A 243 -3.39 -3.91 -31.23
CA ASP A 243 -3.79 -3.19 -32.44
C ASP A 243 -2.69 -3.28 -33.51
N ILE A 244 -1.43 -2.99 -33.14
CA ILE A 244 -0.25 -3.18 -33.97
C ILE A 244 -0.19 -4.61 -34.53
N LEU A 245 -0.44 -5.62 -33.69
CA LEU A 245 -0.43 -7.01 -34.13
C LEU A 245 -1.51 -7.29 -35.19
N LEU A 246 -2.72 -6.78 -34.97
CA LEU A 246 -3.82 -6.90 -35.94
C LEU A 246 -3.49 -6.13 -37.23
N GLY A 247 -3.03 -4.88 -37.11
CA GLY A 247 -2.58 -4.04 -38.22
C GLY A 247 -1.53 -4.72 -39.09
N LEU A 248 -0.55 -5.40 -38.48
CA LEU A 248 0.45 -6.19 -39.18
C LEU A 248 -0.12 -7.39 -39.95
N ILE A 249 -1.22 -7.98 -39.48
CA ILE A 249 -1.90 -9.11 -40.14
C ILE A 249 -2.73 -8.62 -41.33
N VAL A 250 -3.35 -7.44 -41.21
CA VAL A 250 -4.19 -6.84 -42.25
C VAL A 250 -3.44 -5.91 -43.20
N GLU A 251 -2.13 -5.78 -43.02
CA GLU A 251 -1.24 -4.89 -43.78
C GLU A 251 -1.66 -3.41 -43.71
N ASP A 252 -2.05 -2.96 -42.50
CA ASP A 252 -2.39 -1.56 -42.23
C ASP A 252 -1.17 -0.63 -42.42
N GLU A 253 -1.39 0.49 -43.10
CA GLU A 253 -0.37 1.52 -43.36
C GLU A 253 -0.02 2.33 -42.10
N ASP A 254 -0.89 2.32 -41.07
CA ASP A 254 -0.76 3.15 -39.88
C ASP A 254 0.06 2.51 -38.75
N VAL A 255 0.50 1.26 -38.90
CA VAL A 255 1.25 0.49 -37.89
C VAL A 255 2.49 1.25 -37.37
N GLN A 256 3.22 1.97 -38.23
CA GLN A 256 4.37 2.75 -37.79
C GLN A 256 3.97 3.85 -36.80
N ARG A 257 2.85 4.55 -37.08
CA ARG A 257 2.36 5.62 -36.19
C ARG A 257 1.91 5.07 -34.84
N GLU A 258 1.32 3.87 -34.83
CA GLU A 258 0.92 3.18 -33.61
C GLU A 258 2.13 2.76 -32.77
N ILE A 259 3.22 2.28 -33.40
CA ILE A 259 4.49 1.97 -32.72
C ILE A 259 5.07 3.24 -32.09
N ASP A 260 5.09 4.36 -32.84
CA ASP A 260 5.60 5.64 -32.32
C ASP A 260 4.76 6.11 -31.12
N TYR A 261 3.42 6.02 -31.22
CA TYR A 261 2.51 6.37 -30.13
C TYR A 261 2.67 5.46 -28.91
N PHE A 262 2.88 4.15 -29.10
CA PHE A 262 3.21 3.22 -28.03
C PHE A 262 4.49 3.63 -27.30
N LEU A 263 5.55 4.01 -28.02
CA LEU A 263 6.81 4.43 -27.43
C LEU A 263 6.70 5.74 -26.65
N GLU A 264 5.92 6.71 -27.16
CA GLU A 264 5.61 7.95 -26.44
C GLU A 264 4.87 7.66 -25.12
N LEU A 265 3.88 6.77 -25.16
CA LEU A 265 3.11 6.38 -24.00
C LEU A 265 3.98 5.67 -22.95
N VAL A 266 4.82 4.72 -23.37
CA VAL A 266 5.74 4.04 -22.45
C VAL A 266 6.71 5.03 -21.81
N GLN A 267 7.25 5.98 -22.58
CA GLN A 267 8.12 7.03 -22.04
C GLN A 267 7.41 7.93 -21.03
N LYS A 268 6.13 8.26 -21.26
CA LYS A 268 5.30 8.99 -20.30
C LYS A 268 5.18 8.23 -18.98
N ILE A 269 5.01 6.91 -19.04
CA ILE A 269 4.90 6.07 -17.83
C ILE A 269 6.21 6.06 -17.02
N GLU A 270 7.39 5.99 -17.65
CA GLU A 270 8.69 6.02 -16.94
C GLU A 270 8.92 7.35 -16.21
N VAL A 271 8.57 8.48 -16.83
CA VAL A 271 8.76 9.80 -16.23
C VAL A 271 7.99 9.92 -14.91
N ASP A 272 6.89 9.17 -14.73
CA ASP A 272 6.13 9.13 -13.48
C ASP A 272 6.86 8.37 -12.35
N ARG A 273 7.95 7.63 -12.61
CA ARG A 273 8.79 6.87 -11.64
C ARG A 273 8.04 5.90 -10.71
N ARG A 274 6.74 5.71 -10.88
CA ARG A 274 5.87 4.87 -10.03
C ARG A 274 5.83 3.41 -10.47
N LEU A 275 6.23 3.13 -11.70
CA LEU A 275 6.23 1.81 -12.32
C LEU A 275 7.65 1.46 -12.77
N ASN A 276 8.16 0.30 -12.36
CA ASN A 276 9.46 -0.20 -12.79
C ASN A 276 9.34 -0.78 -14.21
N LEU A 277 9.52 0.09 -15.21
CA LEU A 277 9.56 -0.30 -16.62
C LEU A 277 11.01 -0.25 -17.14
N GLU A 278 11.47 -1.37 -17.70
CA GLU A 278 12.75 -1.43 -18.40
C GLU A 278 12.61 -0.86 -19.82
N ILE A 279 12.50 0.47 -19.91
CA ILE A 279 12.28 1.18 -21.19
C ILE A 279 13.35 0.89 -22.23
N GLY A 280 14.61 0.70 -21.81
CA GLY A 280 15.69 0.32 -22.73
C GLY A 280 15.36 -0.95 -23.51
N GLU A 281 14.87 -1.98 -22.83
CA GLU A 281 14.45 -3.23 -23.44
C GLU A 281 13.18 -3.07 -24.29
N ILE A 282 12.19 -2.33 -23.79
CA ILE A 282 10.94 -2.06 -24.54
C ILE A 282 11.23 -1.35 -25.86
N ARG A 283 12.07 -0.30 -25.85
CA ARG A 283 12.45 0.42 -27.08
C ARG A 283 13.20 -0.47 -28.05
N GLU A 284 14.13 -1.27 -27.56
CA GLU A 284 14.90 -2.19 -28.41
C GLU A 284 14.01 -3.23 -29.09
N LEU A 285 13.04 -3.78 -28.35
CA LEU A 285 12.05 -4.72 -28.89
C LEU A 285 11.08 -4.02 -29.86
N ALA A 286 10.54 -2.85 -29.53
CA ALA A 286 9.61 -2.13 -30.39
C ALA A 286 10.21 -1.80 -31.77
N ASN A 287 11.48 -1.37 -31.81
CA ASN A 287 12.20 -1.10 -33.06
C ASN A 287 12.40 -2.35 -33.93
N LYS A 288 12.27 -3.55 -33.36
CA LYS A 288 12.39 -4.82 -34.09
C LYS A 288 11.07 -5.30 -34.68
N ILE A 289 9.92 -4.70 -34.33
CA ILE A 289 8.58 -5.13 -34.77
C ILE A 289 8.48 -5.17 -36.30
N LEU A 290 8.97 -4.13 -36.99
CA LEU A 290 8.87 -4.05 -38.45
C LEU A 290 10.01 -4.72 -39.21
N VAL A 291 11.11 -5.03 -38.52
CA VAL A 291 12.36 -5.50 -39.15
C VAL A 291 12.52 -7.03 -39.05
N ARG A 292 11.97 -7.66 -38.01
CA ARG A 292 12.10 -9.11 -37.81
C ARG A 292 10.93 -9.88 -38.45
N ASN A 293 11.23 -11.10 -38.91
CA ASN A 293 10.21 -12.04 -39.36
C ASN A 293 9.35 -12.60 -38.20
N GLU A 294 9.76 -12.41 -36.95
CA GLU A 294 9.10 -12.93 -35.73
C GLU A 294 8.27 -11.85 -35.01
N LYS A 295 7.41 -11.14 -35.75
CA LYS A 295 6.66 -9.99 -35.23
C LYS A 295 5.78 -10.34 -34.02
N GLU A 296 5.11 -11.49 -34.08
CA GLU A 296 4.27 -12.01 -32.98
C GLU A 296 5.06 -12.24 -31.70
N ASN A 297 6.27 -12.82 -31.78
CA ASN A 297 7.13 -13.06 -30.61
C ASN A 297 7.59 -11.74 -29.98
N VAL A 298 7.94 -10.75 -30.79
CA VAL A 298 8.35 -9.42 -30.31
C VAL A 298 7.20 -8.76 -29.54
N ILE A 299 5.99 -8.78 -30.09
CA ILE A 299 4.80 -8.21 -29.44
C ILE A 299 4.45 -8.97 -28.16
N ALA A 300 4.55 -10.31 -28.16
CA ALA A 300 4.32 -11.11 -26.96
C ALA A 300 5.33 -10.77 -25.85
N ASN A 301 6.61 -10.58 -26.17
CA ASN A 301 7.61 -10.15 -25.21
C ASN A 301 7.33 -8.76 -24.65
N LEU A 302 6.93 -7.81 -25.49
CA LEU A 302 6.52 -6.47 -25.05
C LEU A 302 5.32 -6.52 -24.10
N LYS A 303 4.31 -7.33 -24.40
CA LYS A 303 3.17 -7.57 -23.51
C LYS A 303 3.61 -8.15 -22.16
N ASN A 304 4.53 -9.11 -22.17
CA ASN A 304 5.07 -9.71 -20.94
C ASN A 304 5.81 -8.68 -20.07
N LEU A 305 6.57 -7.76 -20.67
CA LEU A 305 7.24 -6.67 -19.93
C LEU A 305 6.22 -5.73 -19.27
N LEU A 306 5.14 -5.37 -19.97
CA LEU A 306 4.06 -4.56 -19.37
C LEU A 306 3.35 -5.31 -18.23
N LEU A 307 3.11 -6.62 -18.37
CA LEU A 307 2.52 -7.45 -17.32
C LEU A 307 3.43 -7.55 -16.08
N ALA A 308 4.73 -7.76 -16.28
CA ALA A 308 5.70 -7.89 -15.20
C ALA A 308 5.79 -6.64 -14.32
N THR A 309 5.50 -5.47 -14.89
CA THR A 309 5.51 -4.17 -14.18
C THR A 309 4.54 -4.16 -12.99
N ILE A 310 3.45 -4.92 -13.06
CA ILE A 310 2.44 -5.02 -11.99
C ILE A 310 2.70 -6.21 -11.05
N SER A 311 3.46 -7.23 -11.50
CA SER A 311 3.79 -8.42 -10.71
C SER A 311 5.02 -8.25 -9.78
N GLN A 312 5.93 -7.33 -10.07
CA GLN A 312 7.19 -7.18 -9.31
C GLN A 312 7.02 -6.62 -7.89
N ASP A 313 5.92 -5.90 -7.60
CA ASP A 313 5.64 -5.40 -6.25
C ASP A 313 4.88 -6.41 -5.36
N SER A 314 4.32 -7.46 -5.96
CA SER A 314 3.65 -8.56 -5.29
C SER A 314 4.60 -9.73 -5.05
N ASN A 315 5.67 -9.51 -4.27
CA ASN A 315 6.52 -10.59 -3.75
C ASN A 315 5.82 -11.39 -2.63
N SER A 316 4.54 -11.72 -2.83
CA SER A 316 3.76 -12.66 -2.04
C SER A 316 2.88 -13.48 -2.98
N SER A 317 3.33 -14.70 -3.25
CA SER A 317 2.53 -15.84 -3.74
C SER A 317 1.80 -15.72 -5.09
N MET A 318 2.54 -15.63 -6.21
CA MET A 318 1.95 -15.87 -7.54
C MET A 318 2.76 -16.86 -8.40
N ILE A 319 3.46 -17.81 -7.77
CA ILE A 319 4.15 -18.90 -8.49
C ILE A 319 3.14 -19.98 -8.97
N ASP A 320 1.93 -20.06 -8.41
CA ASP A 320 0.99 -21.15 -8.75
C ASP A 320 0.05 -20.86 -9.93
N LEU A 321 0.06 -19.66 -10.52
CA LEU A 321 -0.87 -19.30 -11.62
C LEU A 321 -0.27 -19.43 -13.04
N LEU A 322 1.02 -19.75 -13.16
CA LEU A 322 1.70 -19.90 -14.44
C LEU A 322 1.97 -21.36 -14.87
N GLU A 323 1.74 -22.35 -14.01
CA GLU A 323 1.95 -23.78 -14.34
C GLU A 323 0.67 -24.51 -14.80
N GLY A 324 -0.43 -23.80 -15.02
CA GLY A 324 -1.74 -24.40 -15.30
C GLY A 324 -2.22 -24.37 -16.75
N ALA A 325 -1.35 -24.45 -17.76
CA ALA A 325 -1.79 -24.64 -19.16
C ALA A 325 -0.66 -25.15 -20.08
N SER A 326 -0.08 -26.30 -19.77
CA SER A 326 0.57 -27.14 -20.77
C SER A 326 -0.35 -28.33 -21.07
N PHE A 327 -1.02 -28.31 -22.22
CA PHE A 327 -1.22 -29.42 -23.17
C PHE A 327 -2.22 -29.02 -24.25
#